data_AF-A0A6B0TIV4-F1
#
_entry.id   AF-A0A6B0TIV4-F1
#
_cell.length_a   1.000
_cell.length_b   1.000
_cell.length_c   1.000
_cell.angle_alpha   90.00
_cell.angle_beta   90.00
_cell.angle_gamma   90.00
#
_symmetry.space_group_name_H-M   'P 1'
#
loop_
_entity.id
_entity.type
_entity.pdbx_description
1 polymer ?
#
loop_
_entity_poly.entity_id
_entity_poly.type
_entity_poly.pdbx_seq_one_letter_code
_entity_poly.pdbx_strand_id
1 'polypeptide(L)'
;MMSFFITLGRLLSAIKASWSRPYFRASLLLVIAALVSATIFYSTVEGWAPVDAFYFAVMTASTVGQSQLEPATTIGKIFTTLYVFAGVGVFVVLFAHFARAMLHYDGSDATEPKGNGTDLPDETGSADSPVAPRAGPAGGDDPGDGDGKS
;
A
#
# COMPACT_ATOMS: atom_id res chain seq x y z
N MET A 1 -33.37 4.16 21.65
CA MET A 1 -32.69 3.45 22.76
C MET A 1 -32.10 2.12 22.30
N MET A 2 -32.88 1.21 21.70
CA MET A 2 -32.36 -0.10 21.22
C MET A 2 -31.37 -0.03 20.04
N SER A 3 -31.47 0.99 19.18
CA SER A 3 -30.55 1.19 18.05
C SER A 3 -29.10 1.46 18.48
N PHE A 4 -28.90 2.13 19.62
CA PHE A 4 -27.57 2.43 20.17
C PHE A 4 -26.80 1.15 20.52
N PHE A 5 -27.48 0.15 21.07
CA PHE A 5 -26.86 -1.12 21.44
C PHE A 5 -26.51 -1.98 20.21
N ILE A 6 -27.26 -1.86 19.12
CA ILE A 6 -26.98 -2.58 17.87
C ILE A 6 -25.78 -1.97 17.13
N THR A 7 -25.67 -0.64 17.07
CA THR A 7 -24.46 0.02 16.56
C THR A 7 -23.25 -0.20 17.46
N LEU A 8 -23.44 -0.25 18.79
CA LEU A 8 -22.37 -0.59 19.74
C LEU A 8 -21.88 -2.04 19.54
N GLY A 9 -22.78 -3.00 19.33
CA GLY A 9 -22.43 -4.39 19.02
C GLY A 9 -21.72 -4.54 17.68
N ARG A 10 -22.14 -3.78 16.65
CA ARG A 10 -21.44 -3.70 15.36
C ARG A 10 -20.04 -3.08 15.50
N LEU A 11 -19.90 -2.05 16.34
CA LEU A 11 -18.62 -1.41 16.62
C LEU A 11 -17.66 -2.36 17.35
N LEU A 12 -18.14 -3.06 18.38
CA LEU A 12 -17.35 -4.07 19.11
C LEU A 12 -16.95 -5.24 18.21
N SER A 13 -17.85 -5.69 17.33
CA SER A 13 -17.55 -6.73 16.34
C SER A 13 -16.57 -6.24 15.27
N ALA A 14 -16.62 -4.96 14.89
CA ALA A 14 -15.65 -4.35 14.00
C ALA A 14 -14.27 -4.21 14.64
N ILE A 15 -14.19 -3.83 15.92
CA ILE A 15 -12.94 -3.81 16.71
C ILE A 15 -12.36 -5.23 16.79
N LYS A 16 -13.19 -6.22 17.11
CA LYS A 16 -12.78 -7.63 17.16
C LYS A 16 -12.35 -8.17 15.80
N ALA A 17 -13.05 -7.79 14.72
CA ALA A 17 -12.70 -8.19 13.35
C ALA A 17 -11.43 -7.48 12.85
N SER A 18 -11.19 -6.23 13.27
CA SER A 18 -9.93 -5.52 12.99
C SER A 18 -8.74 -6.26 13.59
N TRP A 19 -8.94 -6.90 14.75
CA TRP A 19 -7.95 -7.75 15.40
C TRP A 19 -7.58 -9.04 14.63
N SER A 20 -8.29 -9.38 13.55
CA SER A 20 -7.97 -10.53 12.69
C SER A 20 -7.13 -10.18 11.45
N ARG A 21 -6.79 -8.90 11.22
CA ARG A 21 -5.92 -8.54 10.09
C ARG A 21 -4.44 -8.62 10.50
N PRO A 22 -3.58 -9.30 9.72
CA PRO A 22 -2.17 -9.48 10.06
C PRO A 22 -1.42 -8.15 10.20
N TYR A 23 -1.74 -7.16 9.38
CA TYR A 23 -1.19 -5.80 9.46
C TYR A 23 -1.57 -5.07 10.74
N PHE A 24 -2.83 -5.20 11.19
CA PHE A 24 -3.29 -4.58 12.44
C PHE A 24 -2.60 -5.19 13.66
N ARG A 25 -2.43 -6.53 13.65
CA ARG A 25 -1.68 -7.24 14.68
C ARG A 25 -0.22 -6.79 14.72
N ALA A 26 0.45 -6.67 13.56
CA ALA A 26 1.84 -6.24 13.49
C ALA A 26 2.03 -4.82 14.06
N SER A 27 1.17 -3.86 13.68
CA SER A 27 1.24 -2.50 14.23
C SER A 27 0.97 -2.46 15.74
N LEU A 28 -0.01 -3.23 16.23
CA LEU A 28 -0.32 -3.32 17.65
C LEU A 28 0.84 -3.93 18.44
N LEU A 29 1.42 -5.03 17.93
CA LEU A 29 2.57 -5.69 18.54
C LEU A 29 3.79 -4.76 18.59
N LEU A 30 4.03 -3.98 17.54
CA LEU A 30 5.13 -3.01 17.50
C LEU A 30 4.95 -1.92 18.56
N VAL A 31 3.74 -1.38 18.71
CA VAL A 31 3.43 -0.39 19.75
C VAL A 31 3.60 -0.98 21.15
N ILE A 32 3.08 -2.19 21.39
CA ILE A 32 3.22 -2.87 22.68
C ILE A 32 4.70 -3.14 22.98
N ALA A 33 5.47 -3.63 22.01
CA ALA A 33 6.90 -3.88 22.17
C ALA A 33 7.66 -2.59 22.45
N ALA A 34 7.35 -1.49 21.77
CA ALA A 34 7.95 -0.18 22.02
C ALA A 34 7.62 0.33 23.43
N LEU A 35 6.38 0.19 23.89
CA LEU A 35 5.96 0.60 25.24
C LEU A 35 6.64 -0.23 26.33
N VAL A 36 6.71 -1.55 26.15
CA VAL A 36 7.39 -2.44 27.09
C VAL A 36 8.89 -2.13 27.14
N SER A 37 9.52 -1.96 25.98
CA SER A 37 10.93 -1.57 25.87
C SER A 37 11.20 -0.25 26.59
N ALA A 38 10.37 0.77 26.35
CA ALA A 38 10.49 2.07 27.00
C ALA A 38 10.27 1.98 28.52
N THR A 39 9.27 1.20 28.96
CA THR A 39 8.99 1.00 30.40
C THR A 39 10.18 0.38 31.11
N ILE A 40 10.75 -0.68 30.54
CA ILE A 40 11.94 -1.34 31.10
C ILE A 40 13.11 -0.36 31.13
N PHE A 41 13.34 0.38 30.05
CA PHE A 41 14.41 1.37 29.96
C PHE A 41 14.27 2.47 31.03
N TYR A 42 13.12 3.13 31.14
CA TYR A 42 12.94 4.19 32.15
C TYR A 42 12.97 3.66 33.58
N SER A 43 12.44 2.45 33.83
CA SER A 43 12.52 1.84 35.16
C SER A 43 13.95 1.50 35.59
N THR A 44 14.84 1.19 34.64
CA THR A 44 16.23 0.80 34.91
C THR A 44 17.20 1.99 34.91
N VAL A 45 17.02 2.94 33.98
CA VAL A 45 17.93 4.08 33.79
C VAL A 45 17.55 5.25 34.69
N GLU A 46 16.27 5.56 34.82
CA GLU A 46 15.78 6.68 35.66
C GLU A 46 15.37 6.20 37.06
N GLY A 47 15.31 4.89 37.30
CA GLY A 47 14.95 4.32 38.60
C GLY A 47 13.49 4.52 39.00
N TRP A 48 12.62 4.83 38.02
CA TRP A 48 11.20 5.05 38.27
C TRP A 48 10.47 3.74 38.54
N ALA A 49 9.38 3.82 39.30
CA ALA A 49 8.49 2.68 39.44
C ALA A 49 7.99 2.24 38.05
N PRO A 50 7.85 0.93 37.76
CA PRO A 50 7.43 0.46 36.44
C PRO A 50 6.10 1.07 35.96
N VAL A 51 5.19 1.39 36.89
CA VAL A 51 3.92 2.06 36.58
C VAL A 51 4.13 3.49 36.10
N ASP A 52 5.02 4.25 36.75
CA ASP A 52 5.34 5.63 36.39
C ASP A 52 6.11 5.68 35.06
N ALA A 53 7.03 4.74 34.85
CA ALA A 53 7.75 4.54 33.60
C ALA A 53 6.80 4.21 32.43
N PHE A 54 5.85 3.29 32.65
CA PHE A 54 4.83 2.95 31.64
C PHE A 54 3.94 4.14 31.34
N TYR A 55 3.47 4.84 32.37
CA TYR A 55 2.64 6.02 32.24
C TYR A 55 3.36 7.13 31.46
N PHE A 56 4.63 7.40 31.77
CA PHE A 56 5.46 8.34 31.00
C PHE A 56 5.62 7.92 29.53
N ALA A 57 5.90 6.63 29.27
CA ALA A 57 6.05 6.10 27.92
C ALA A 57 4.78 6.25 27.08
N VAL A 58 3.61 6.02 27.68
CA VAL A 58 2.29 6.21 27.04
C VAL A 58 2.02 7.69 26.79
N MET A 59 2.23 8.56 27.78
CA MET A 59 2.02 10.01 27.65
C MET A 59 2.92 10.64 26.60
N THR A 60 4.16 10.14 26.47
CA THR A 60 5.11 10.56 25.44
C THR A 60 4.68 10.07 24.06
N ALA A 61 4.29 8.79 23.92
CA ALA A 61 3.84 8.24 22.65
C ALA A 61 2.53 8.88 22.13
N SER A 62 1.62 9.23 23.04
CA SER A 62 0.37 9.91 22.71
C SER A 62 0.55 11.42 22.47
N THR A 63 1.77 11.94 22.58
CA THR A 63 2.11 13.37 22.45
C THR A 63 1.43 14.29 23.46
N VAL A 64 0.80 13.73 24.51
CA VAL A 64 0.22 14.53 25.59
C VAL A 64 1.33 15.17 26.42
N GLY A 65 2.41 14.41 26.67
CA GLY A 65 3.54 14.85 27.47
C GLY A 65 3.22 14.94 28.96
N GLN A 66 4.24 14.81 29.80
CA GLN A 66 4.12 14.85 31.25
C GLN A 66 5.17 15.82 31.78
N SER A 67 4.77 16.73 32.69
CA SER A 67 5.66 17.78 33.21
C SER A 67 6.26 17.46 34.57
N GLN A 68 5.79 16.41 35.24
CA GLN A 68 6.27 16.01 36.59
C GLN A 68 7.35 14.94 36.52
N LEU A 69 7.35 14.13 35.45
CA LEU A 69 8.32 13.09 35.20
C LEU A 69 9.08 13.44 33.93
N GLU A 70 10.34 13.88 34.04
CA GLU A 70 11.24 14.08 32.91
C GLU A 70 12.53 13.26 33.11
N PRO A 71 13.12 12.70 32.04
CA PRO A 71 14.39 11.98 32.16
C PRO A 71 15.48 12.92 32.66
N ALA A 72 16.04 12.65 33.83
CA ALA A 72 17.11 13.45 34.41
C ALA A 72 18.46 13.07 33.80
N THR A 73 18.61 11.81 33.38
CA THR A 73 19.87 11.31 32.83
C THR A 73 20.08 11.72 31.37
N THR A 74 21.34 11.96 30.98
CA THR A 74 21.68 12.26 29.58
C THR A 74 21.27 11.13 28.64
N ILE A 75 21.44 9.88 29.08
CA ILE A 75 21.06 8.69 28.32
C ILE A 75 19.53 8.61 28.17
N GLY A 76 18.79 8.92 29.23
CA GLY A 76 17.34 9.04 29.23
C GLY A 76 16.83 10.03 28.19
N LYS A 77 17.41 11.25 28.17
CA LYS A 77 17.04 12.30 27.21
C LYS A 77 17.28 11.88 25.75
N ILE A 78 18.40 11.21 25.46
CA ILE A 78 18.71 10.71 24.12
C ILE A 78 17.69 9.63 23.73
N PHE A 79 17.41 8.68 24.63
CA PHE A 79 16.42 7.64 24.38
C PHE A 79 15.03 8.22 24.13
N THR A 80 14.57 9.16 24.95
CA THR A 80 13.27 9.82 24.76
C THR A 80 13.19 10.52 23.41
N THR A 81 14.27 11.17 22.97
CA THR A 81 14.34 11.79 21.65
C THR A 81 14.13 10.77 20.53
N LEU A 82 14.87 9.64 20.57
CA LEU A 82 14.72 8.56 19.58
C LEU A 82 13.33 7.91 19.64
N TYR A 83 12.79 7.74 20.84
CA TYR A 83 11.47 7.18 21.07
C TYR A 83 10.35 8.04 20.44
N VAL A 84 10.45 9.37 20.56
CA VAL A 84 9.50 10.29 19.91
C VAL A 84 9.57 10.16 18.38
N PHE A 85 10.77 10.08 17.79
CA PHE A 85 10.91 9.85 16.35
C PHE A 85 10.27 8.53 15.90
N ALA A 86 10.44 7.46 16.68
CA ALA A 86 9.77 6.18 16.42
C ALA A 86 8.23 6.32 16.50
N GLY A 87 7.72 7.09 17.46
CA GLY A 87 6.31 7.42 17.59
C GLY A 87 5.75 8.13 16.34
N VAL A 88 6.49 9.10 15.79
CA VAL A 88 6.12 9.76 14.52
C VAL A 88 5.97 8.76 13.37
N GLY A 89 6.85 7.76 13.29
CA GLY A 89 6.75 6.70 12.27
C GLY A 89 5.41 5.93 12.35
N VAL A 90 4.92 5.66 13.55
CA VAL A 90 3.61 5.02 13.76
C VAL A 90 2.48 5.92 13.25
N PHE A 91 2.55 7.22 13.52
CA PHE A 91 1.57 8.18 13.01
C PHE A 91 1.56 8.25 11.47
N VAL A 92 2.73 8.20 10.82
CA VAL A 92 2.83 8.19 9.35
C VAL A 92 2.15 6.94 8.77
N VAL A 93 2.41 5.76 9.33
CA VAL A 93 1.77 4.51 8.88
C VAL A 93 0.26 4.56 9.08
N LEU A 94 -0.20 5.04 10.23
CA LEU A 94 -1.62 5.20 10.52
C LEU A 94 -2.29 6.16 9.52
N PHE A 95 -1.65 7.29 9.23
CA PHE A 95 -2.14 8.27 8.27
C PHE A 95 -2.17 7.71 6.85
N ALA A 96 -1.15 6.94 6.44
CA ALA A 96 -1.12 6.27 5.15
C ALA A 96 -2.27 5.25 5.00
N HIS A 97 -2.60 4.52 6.06
CA HIS A 97 -3.76 3.63 6.05
C HIS A 97 -5.08 4.41 5.96
N PHE A 98 -5.21 5.51 6.69
CA PHE A 98 -6.38 6.38 6.61
C PHE A 98 -6.56 6.99 5.21
N ALA A 99 -5.47 7.48 4.60
CA ALA A 99 -5.47 7.99 3.24
C ALA A 99 -5.90 6.91 2.23
N ARG A 100 -5.37 5.69 2.33
CA ARG A 100 -5.80 4.56 1.48
C ARG A 100 -7.27 4.19 1.66
N ALA A 101 -7.78 4.26 2.88
CA ALA A 101 -9.18 3.99 3.18
C ALA A 101 -10.11 5.08 2.62
N MET A 102 -9.71 6.36 2.72
CA MET A 102 -10.48 7.49 2.21
C MET A 102 -10.48 7.55 0.68
N LEU A 103 -9.37 7.19 0.04
CA LEU A 103 -9.22 7.32 -1.40
C LEU A 103 -9.92 6.24 -2.22
N HIS A 104 -10.51 5.20 -1.61
CA HIS A 104 -10.90 3.96 -2.31
C HIS A 104 -9.77 3.49 -3.24
N TYR A 105 -8.89 2.65 -2.72
CA TYR A 105 -7.85 2.00 -3.52
C TYR A 105 -8.49 1.06 -4.57
N ASP A 106 -8.96 1.64 -5.66
CA ASP A 106 -9.18 1.01 -6.96
C ASP A 106 -7.81 0.98 -7.66
N GLY A 107 -6.97 0.07 -7.18
CA GLY A 107 -5.60 -0.10 -7.65
C GLY A 107 -5.26 -1.58 -7.83
N SER A 108 -6.26 -2.39 -8.15
CA SER A 108 -6.15 -3.81 -8.49
C SER A 108 -6.29 -4.09 -10.00
N ASP A 109 -6.14 -3.08 -10.86
CA ASP A 109 -6.23 -3.24 -12.32
C ASP A 109 -4.89 -3.06 -13.06
N ALA A 110 -3.76 -3.39 -12.40
CA ALA A 110 -2.46 -3.44 -13.07
C ALA A 110 -1.75 -4.79 -12.91
N THR A 111 -2.51 -5.90 -12.83
CA THR A 111 -1.94 -7.23 -13.07
C THR A 111 -2.18 -7.58 -14.54
N GLU A 112 -1.13 -7.33 -15.33
CA GLU A 112 -0.78 -7.87 -16.64
C GLU A 112 -1.87 -8.53 -17.51
N PRO A 113 -2.01 -8.14 -18.80
CA PRO A 113 -2.67 -9.01 -19.77
C PRO A 113 -1.82 -10.27 -19.93
N LYS A 114 -2.35 -11.42 -19.49
CA LYS A 114 -1.83 -12.74 -19.88
C LYS A 114 -2.01 -12.92 -21.39
N GLY A 115 -1.08 -12.40 -22.17
CA GLY A 115 -0.81 -12.87 -23.52
C GLY A 115 -0.17 -14.25 -23.43
N ASN A 116 -0.98 -15.30 -23.31
CA ASN A 116 -0.47 -16.67 -23.49
C ASN A 116 -0.42 -16.96 -24.99
N GLY A 117 0.73 -16.65 -25.60
CA GLY A 117 1.08 -17.08 -26.94
C GLY A 117 1.39 -18.58 -26.93
N THR A 118 0.36 -19.40 -27.05
CA THR A 118 0.46 -20.79 -27.53
C THR A 118 -0.83 -21.13 -28.26
N ASP A 119 -0.92 -20.76 -29.53
CA ASP A 119 -1.70 -21.49 -30.54
C ASP A 119 -0.98 -21.26 -31.88
N LEU A 120 0.00 -22.14 -32.14
CA LEU A 120 0.55 -22.37 -33.47
C LEU A 120 -0.37 -23.35 -34.24
N PRO A 121 -0.29 -23.39 -35.57
CA PRO A 121 -1.41 -23.49 -36.50
C PRO A 121 -1.94 -24.93 -36.61
N ASP A 122 -3.24 -25.07 -36.82
CA ASP A 122 -3.80 -26.31 -37.35
C ASP A 122 -4.35 -26.07 -38.76
N GLU A 123 -3.58 -26.55 -39.74
CA GLU A 123 -4.04 -26.75 -41.10
C GLU A 123 -5.11 -27.83 -41.10
N THR A 124 -6.38 -27.43 -41.17
CA THR A 124 -7.42 -28.29 -41.70
C THR A 124 -8.03 -27.63 -42.93
N GLY A 125 -7.44 -27.97 -44.08
CA GLY A 125 -8.03 -27.72 -45.37
C GLY A 125 -9.41 -28.36 -45.46
N SER A 126 -10.39 -27.56 -45.86
CA SER A 126 -11.52 -28.06 -46.64
C SER A 126 -11.92 -26.97 -47.61
N ALA A 127 -11.72 -27.29 -48.89
CA ALA A 127 -12.00 -26.46 -50.04
C ALA A 127 -13.50 -26.15 -50.13
N ASP A 128 -13.86 -24.90 -50.40
CA ASP A 128 -14.78 -24.58 -51.50
C ASP A 128 -14.83 -23.06 -51.77
N SER A 129 -14.40 -22.65 -52.96
CA SER A 129 -14.98 -21.54 -53.73
C SER A 129 -14.20 -21.36 -55.03
N PRO A 130 -14.77 -21.68 -56.19
CA PRO A 130 -14.16 -21.46 -57.49
C PRO A 130 -14.50 -20.07 -58.07
N VAL A 131 -13.72 -19.70 -59.09
CA VAL A 131 -13.94 -18.65 -60.11
C VAL A 131 -13.31 -17.28 -59.83
N ALA A 132 -12.09 -17.11 -60.33
CA ALA A 132 -11.58 -15.82 -60.78
C ALA A 132 -11.62 -15.77 -62.33
N PRO A 133 -12.31 -14.79 -62.96
CA PRO A 133 -12.21 -14.58 -64.39
C PRO A 133 -11.16 -13.50 -64.74
N ARG A 134 -10.14 -13.99 -65.45
CA ARG A 134 -9.48 -13.46 -66.65
C ARG A 134 -8.90 -12.04 -66.67
N ALA A 135 -7.61 -12.04 -67.04
CA ALA A 135 -6.84 -10.97 -67.64
C ALA A 135 -7.54 -10.26 -68.82
N GLY A 136 -7.31 -8.95 -68.90
CA GLY A 136 -7.56 -8.08 -70.06
C GLY A 136 -6.32 -7.21 -70.34
N PRO A 137 -6.12 -6.75 -71.59
CA PRO A 137 -4.90 -7.04 -72.32
C PRO A 137 -3.90 -5.88 -72.42
N ALA A 138 -2.66 -6.27 -72.75
CA ALA A 138 -1.62 -5.41 -73.30
C ALA A 138 -1.97 -4.96 -74.72
N GLY A 139 -1.73 -3.68 -74.98
CA GLY A 139 -1.72 -3.03 -76.29
C GLY A 139 -1.51 -1.54 -75.99
N GLY A 140 -0.41 -0.88 -76.33
CA GLY A 140 0.56 -1.13 -77.37
C GLY A 140 0.37 -0.05 -78.43
N ASP A 141 0.79 1.18 -78.14
CA ASP A 141 0.84 2.30 -79.08
C ASP A 141 1.96 3.27 -78.66
N ASP A 142 3.11 3.17 -79.33
CA ASP A 142 4.11 4.23 -79.54
C ASP A 142 3.97 4.59 -81.04
N PRO A 143 3.94 5.87 -81.46
CA PRO A 143 5.20 6.57 -81.69
C PRO A 143 5.18 8.11 -81.50
N GLY A 144 6.30 8.66 -81.03
CA GLY A 144 7.01 9.69 -81.80
C GLY A 144 6.89 11.16 -81.40
N ASP A 145 8.04 11.84 -81.58
CA ASP A 145 8.32 13.29 -81.55
C ASP A 145 8.20 14.02 -80.20
N GLY A 146 9.17 14.79 -79.75
CA GLY A 146 10.39 15.31 -80.37
C GLY A 146 10.89 16.47 -79.51
N ASP A 147 12.20 16.73 -79.56
CA ASP A 147 12.90 17.99 -79.19
C ASP A 147 12.76 18.48 -77.72
N GLY A 148 13.81 18.88 -76.99
CA GLY A 148 15.10 19.44 -77.35
C GLY A 148 15.43 20.55 -76.34
N LYS A 149 16.74 20.75 -76.09
CA LYS A 149 17.42 21.82 -75.30
C LYS A 149 17.55 21.57 -73.79
N SER A 150 18.75 21.35 -73.25
CA SER A 150 19.97 22.19 -73.20
C SER A 150 19.82 23.42 -72.30
#